data_AF-A0A934FHA4-F1
#
_entry.id   AF-A0A934FHA4-F1
#
_cell.length_a   1.000
_cell.length_b   1.000
_cell.length_c   1.000
_cell.angle_alpha   90.00
_cell.angle_beta   90.00
_cell.angle_gamma   90.00
#
_symmetry.space_group_name_H-M   'P 1'
#
loop_
_entity.id
_entity.type
_entity.pdbx_description
1 polymer ?
#
loop_
_entity_poly.entity_id
_entity_poly.type
_entity_poly.pdbx_seq_one_letter_code
_entity_poly.pdbx_strand_id
1 'polypeptide(L)'
;MLTAVLAQLRALLGADHVLTAKEDLIPYSFDGTAAMNQMPGCVVFVTTTEQIAGVLKLANTTKTPVVTRGSGTGLSGGSLPSSDCIVLCTARMNRILEVDRANLTMLVEPGVTTLAVADAAAAVGLFYPPDPGSMKISTIGGNVAENSGGLRGLKYGITRNYVMGLEVVLPDGEVLFTGNKCVKDVAGFSLKDLFVGSEGTLGVMTKVLLKLIPKPAAKKTMVATFSAMDAAAQTVSDIIAAQIIPCTLEFLDRTTIHCVEDFAKVGLPLDCEALLLMETDGHPAAVEDEAAKMVELAKKNGAMEVRIAKDEAEANKLAAARRSAFSALARLAPTTILEDATVPRSELAKMVRFVAVIAKKYNRRVGTFGHMGDGNLHPTFLTDERNHAAM
;
A
#
# COMPACT_ATOMS: atom_id res chain seq x y z
N MET A 1 33.99 -15.73 -6.81
CA MET A 1 33.17 -15.58 -5.59
C MET A 1 31.73 -16.02 -5.84
N LEU A 2 31.02 -15.40 -6.80
CA LEU A 2 29.62 -15.74 -7.11
C LEU A 2 29.38 -17.23 -7.45
N THR A 3 30.26 -17.89 -8.22
CA THR A 3 30.11 -19.32 -8.57
C THR A 3 30.08 -20.26 -7.35
N ALA A 4 30.89 -19.96 -6.33
CA ALA A 4 30.93 -20.77 -5.09
C ALA A 4 29.71 -20.51 -4.20
N VAL A 5 29.20 -19.28 -4.19
CA VAL A 5 27.94 -18.92 -3.51
C VAL A 5 26.76 -19.64 -4.19
N LEU A 6 26.69 -19.64 -5.51
CA LEU A 6 25.62 -20.31 -6.27
C LEU A 6 25.58 -21.82 -6.02
N ALA A 7 26.72 -22.50 -5.94
CA ALA A 7 26.76 -23.92 -5.64
C ALA A 7 26.18 -24.23 -4.25
N GLN A 8 26.52 -23.42 -3.24
CA GLN A 8 25.98 -23.56 -1.89
C GLN A 8 24.49 -23.22 -1.80
N LEU A 9 24.04 -22.17 -2.50
CA LEU A 9 22.61 -21.84 -2.59
C LEU A 9 21.81 -22.98 -3.19
N ARG A 10 22.30 -23.62 -4.26
CA ARG A 10 21.64 -24.78 -4.88
C ARG A 10 21.62 -26.00 -3.96
N ALA A 11 22.67 -26.22 -3.18
CA ALA A 11 22.68 -27.28 -2.17
C ALA A 11 21.69 -27.01 -1.03
N LEU A 12 21.53 -25.75 -0.62
CA LEU A 12 20.62 -25.35 0.46
C LEU A 12 19.14 -25.36 0.03
N LEU A 13 18.85 -24.89 -1.18
CA LEU A 13 17.48 -24.59 -1.63
C LEU A 13 16.95 -25.56 -2.68
N GLY A 14 17.84 -26.32 -3.32
CA GLY A 14 17.54 -27.04 -4.56
C GLY A 14 17.77 -26.17 -5.80
N ALA A 15 18.08 -26.81 -6.93
CA ALA A 15 18.43 -26.11 -8.17
C ALA A 15 17.27 -25.24 -8.70
N ASP A 16 16.04 -25.73 -8.62
CA ASP A 16 14.82 -25.06 -9.12
C ASP A 16 14.41 -23.80 -8.32
N HIS A 17 15.13 -23.54 -7.23
CA HIS A 17 14.93 -22.38 -6.37
C HIS A 17 15.97 -21.28 -6.60
N VAL A 18 16.97 -21.48 -7.47
CA VAL A 18 18.07 -20.53 -7.71
C VAL A 18 18.12 -20.13 -9.18
N LEU A 19 17.60 -18.95 -9.50
CA LEU A 19 17.61 -18.41 -10.85
C LEU A 19 18.92 -17.69 -11.15
N THR A 20 19.44 -17.90 -12.35
CA THR A 20 20.70 -17.29 -12.82
C THR A 20 20.70 -16.94 -14.31
N ALA A 21 19.74 -17.45 -15.09
CA ALA A 21 19.62 -17.09 -16.50
C ALA A 21 19.14 -15.64 -16.63
N LYS A 22 19.64 -14.92 -17.63
CA LYS A 22 19.35 -13.50 -17.80
C LYS A 22 17.84 -13.25 -17.87
N GLU A 23 17.12 -14.10 -18.59
CA GLU A 23 15.68 -14.03 -18.81
C GLU A 23 14.89 -14.16 -17.50
N ASP A 24 15.39 -14.99 -16.57
CA ASP A 24 14.78 -15.19 -15.25
C ASP A 24 15.05 -14.03 -14.30
N LEU A 25 16.17 -13.32 -14.46
CA LEU A 25 16.58 -12.24 -13.57
C LEU A 25 15.92 -10.90 -13.93
N ILE A 26 15.50 -10.70 -15.19
CA ILE A 26 14.87 -9.45 -15.66
C ILE A 26 13.65 -9.04 -14.80
N PRO A 27 12.68 -9.93 -14.48
CA PRO A 27 11.53 -9.57 -13.65
C PRO A 27 11.85 -9.14 -12.21
N TYR A 28 13.09 -9.39 -11.76
CA TYR A 28 13.59 -9.05 -10.43
C TYR A 28 14.59 -7.89 -10.46
N SER A 29 14.79 -7.27 -11.64
CA SER A 29 15.71 -6.15 -11.82
C SER A 29 15.08 -4.78 -11.54
N PHE A 30 13.77 -4.71 -11.39
CA PHE A 30 13.03 -3.47 -11.15
C PHE A 30 11.88 -3.71 -10.16
N ASP A 31 11.37 -2.64 -9.58
CA ASP A 31 10.05 -2.59 -8.93
C ASP A 31 9.21 -1.48 -9.57
N GLY A 32 8.22 -0.94 -8.87
CA GLY A 32 7.39 0.12 -9.42
C GLY A 32 8.07 1.51 -9.45
N THR A 33 9.32 1.62 -8.99
CA THR A 33 10.08 2.87 -9.00
C THR A 33 10.45 3.28 -10.42
N ALA A 34 10.07 4.49 -10.82
CA ALA A 34 10.26 4.97 -12.18
C ALA A 34 11.74 5.12 -12.55
N ALA A 35 12.09 4.75 -13.79
CA ALA A 35 13.42 4.90 -14.39
C ALA A 35 14.59 4.24 -13.62
N MET A 36 14.30 3.32 -12.70
CA MET A 36 15.31 2.60 -11.93
C MET A 36 15.23 1.09 -12.21
N ASN A 37 16.35 0.51 -12.61
CA ASN A 37 16.53 -0.93 -12.71
C ASN A 37 18.00 -1.30 -12.55
N GLN A 38 18.24 -2.51 -12.08
CA GLN A 38 19.57 -3.11 -11.94
C GLN A 38 19.43 -4.62 -11.97
N MET A 39 20.23 -5.34 -12.74
CA MET A 39 20.19 -6.81 -12.72
C MET A 39 20.81 -7.33 -11.42
N PRO A 40 20.20 -8.32 -10.73
CA PRO A 40 20.80 -8.97 -9.56
C PRO A 40 21.88 -9.98 -9.94
N GLY A 41 22.67 -10.42 -8.96
CA GLY A 41 23.61 -11.53 -9.13
C GLY A 41 22.90 -12.90 -9.25
N CYS A 42 21.85 -13.09 -8.45
CA CYS A 42 20.91 -14.20 -8.60
C CYS A 42 19.58 -13.92 -7.86
N VAL A 43 18.57 -14.74 -8.14
CA VAL A 43 17.30 -14.73 -7.40
C VAL A 43 17.13 -16.09 -6.72
N VAL A 44 16.72 -16.08 -5.46
CA VAL A 44 16.41 -17.28 -4.71
C VAL A 44 14.97 -17.27 -4.21
N PHE A 45 14.28 -18.40 -4.34
CA PHE A 45 12.97 -18.60 -3.72
C PHE A 45 13.08 -19.46 -2.49
N VAL A 46 12.48 -18.99 -1.41
CA VAL A 46 12.44 -19.69 -0.13
C VAL A 46 11.01 -20.15 0.19
N THR A 47 10.90 -21.27 0.89
CA THR A 47 9.63 -21.84 1.36
C THR A 47 9.62 -22.13 2.85
N THR A 48 10.76 -22.01 3.55
CA THR A 48 10.85 -22.23 4.99
C THR A 48 11.76 -21.21 5.70
N THR A 49 11.58 -21.06 7.01
CA THR A 49 12.41 -20.21 7.87
C THR A 49 13.88 -20.66 7.86
N GLU A 50 14.12 -21.97 7.82
CA GLU A 50 15.47 -22.56 7.82
C GLU A 50 16.24 -22.22 6.55
N GLN A 51 15.55 -22.21 5.40
CA GLN A 51 16.15 -21.79 4.13
C GLN A 51 16.60 -20.34 4.18
N ILE A 52 15.77 -19.44 4.74
CA ILE A 52 16.14 -18.03 4.92
C ILE A 52 17.34 -17.90 5.84
N ALA A 53 17.35 -18.58 6.99
CA ALA A 53 18.48 -18.58 7.91
C ALA A 53 19.77 -19.07 7.25
N GLY A 54 19.69 -20.13 6.42
CA GLY A 54 20.84 -20.62 5.66
C GLY A 54 21.36 -19.61 4.63
N VAL A 55 20.47 -18.94 3.89
CA VAL A 55 20.85 -17.91 2.91
C VAL A 55 21.53 -16.73 3.61
N LEU A 56 20.96 -16.23 4.71
CA LEU A 56 21.54 -15.11 5.45
C LEU A 56 22.89 -15.46 6.07
N LYS A 57 23.06 -16.66 6.64
CA LYS A 57 24.35 -17.15 7.15
C LYS A 57 25.42 -17.21 6.06
N LEU A 58 25.06 -17.74 4.89
CA LEU A 58 25.96 -17.81 3.74
C LEU A 58 26.34 -16.40 3.27
N ALA A 59 25.36 -15.51 3.11
CA ALA A 59 25.55 -14.13 2.72
C ALA A 59 26.46 -13.38 3.70
N ASN A 60 26.24 -13.53 5.02
CA ASN A 60 27.04 -12.89 6.05
C ASN A 60 28.49 -13.40 6.08
N THR A 61 28.71 -14.70 5.84
CA THR A 61 30.04 -15.31 5.75
C THR A 61 30.80 -14.85 4.50
N THR A 62 30.10 -14.75 3.38
CA THR A 62 30.69 -14.40 2.08
C THR A 62 30.69 -12.91 1.78
N LYS A 63 30.08 -12.10 2.66
CA LYS A 63 29.82 -10.67 2.46
C LYS A 63 29.04 -10.37 1.18
N THR A 64 28.17 -11.29 0.78
CA THR A 64 27.27 -11.11 -0.37
C THR A 64 26.06 -10.27 0.06
N PRO A 65 25.74 -9.15 -0.61
CA PRO A 65 24.54 -8.39 -0.30
C PRO A 65 23.26 -9.20 -0.50
N VAL A 66 22.23 -8.92 0.31
CA VAL A 66 20.90 -9.54 0.17
C VAL A 66 19.87 -8.44 0.07
N VAL A 67 19.01 -8.54 -0.95
CA VAL A 67 17.82 -7.69 -1.09
C VAL A 67 16.60 -8.58 -0.92
N THR A 68 15.75 -8.24 0.04
CA THR A 68 14.50 -8.99 0.27
C THR A 68 13.43 -8.53 -0.70
N ARG A 69 12.57 -9.46 -1.13
CA ARG A 69 11.51 -9.14 -2.08
C ARG A 69 10.25 -9.97 -1.85
N GLY A 70 9.12 -9.28 -1.74
CA GLY A 70 7.79 -9.88 -1.89
C GLY A 70 7.44 -10.03 -3.37
N SER A 71 6.38 -9.34 -3.80
CA SER A 71 5.94 -9.28 -5.21
C SER A 71 6.55 -8.13 -6.02
N GLY A 72 7.31 -7.22 -5.39
CA GLY A 72 8.00 -6.13 -6.09
C GLY A 72 7.10 -4.96 -6.51
N THR A 73 6.04 -4.68 -5.76
CA THR A 73 5.10 -3.58 -6.04
C THR A 73 5.48 -2.25 -5.38
N GLY A 74 6.64 -2.17 -4.71
CA GLY A 74 7.10 -0.95 -4.03
C GLY A 74 7.44 0.17 -5.02
N LEU A 75 7.39 1.42 -4.55
CA LEU A 75 7.64 2.64 -5.35
C LEU A 75 8.82 3.47 -4.81
N SER A 76 9.51 2.97 -3.78
CA SER A 76 10.61 3.64 -3.06
C SER A 76 12.00 3.09 -3.41
N GLY A 77 12.06 2.04 -4.23
CA GLY A 77 13.29 1.36 -4.61
C GLY A 77 13.81 0.33 -3.60
N GLY A 78 13.09 0.08 -2.49
CA GLY A 78 13.52 -0.85 -1.43
C GLY A 78 13.72 -2.30 -1.90
N SER A 79 13.13 -2.68 -3.04
CA SER A 79 13.29 -4.02 -3.62
C SER A 79 14.13 -4.05 -4.90
N LEU A 80 14.81 -2.95 -5.23
CA LEU A 80 15.78 -2.87 -6.31
C LEU A 80 17.09 -3.57 -5.88
N PRO A 81 17.66 -4.44 -6.72
CA PRO A 81 18.88 -5.16 -6.38
C PRO A 81 20.15 -4.35 -6.69
N SER A 82 21.30 -4.85 -6.21
CA SER A 82 22.62 -4.50 -6.74
C SER A 82 23.13 -5.62 -7.68
N SER A 83 24.13 -5.31 -8.52
CA SER A 83 24.68 -6.25 -9.51
C SER A 83 25.20 -7.57 -8.94
N ASP A 84 25.55 -7.57 -7.65
CA ASP A 84 26.19 -8.66 -6.94
C ASP A 84 25.33 -9.24 -5.80
N CYS A 85 24.08 -8.76 -5.63
CA CYS A 85 23.24 -9.24 -4.55
C CYS A 85 22.51 -10.55 -4.86
N ILE A 86 22.09 -11.22 -3.79
CA ILE A 86 21.06 -12.23 -3.79
C ILE A 86 19.71 -11.54 -3.59
N VAL A 87 18.80 -11.66 -4.55
CA VAL A 87 17.39 -11.31 -4.33
C VAL A 87 16.73 -12.49 -3.62
N LEU A 88 16.39 -12.32 -2.34
CA LEU A 88 15.70 -13.32 -1.53
C LEU A 88 14.19 -13.08 -1.63
N CYS A 89 13.51 -13.92 -2.41
CA CYS A 89 12.08 -13.80 -2.69
C CYS A 89 11.23 -14.69 -1.78
N THR A 90 10.36 -14.07 -0.98
CA THR A 90 9.47 -14.75 -0.02
C THR A 90 8.08 -15.09 -0.59
N ALA A 91 7.83 -14.80 -1.87
CA ALA A 91 6.52 -14.99 -2.50
C ALA A 91 6.01 -16.45 -2.49
N ARG A 92 6.89 -17.45 -2.35
CA ARG A 92 6.50 -18.87 -2.22
C ARG A 92 6.16 -19.29 -0.78
N MET A 93 6.39 -18.44 0.22
CA MET A 93 5.89 -18.62 1.59
C MET A 93 4.50 -17.97 1.70
N ASN A 94 3.47 -18.60 1.13
CA ASN A 94 2.16 -17.99 0.91
C ASN A 94 1.00 -18.71 1.63
N ARG A 95 1.28 -19.37 2.75
CA ARG A 95 0.27 -20.07 3.55
C ARG A 95 -0.31 -19.19 4.65
N ILE A 96 -1.63 -19.25 4.80
CA ILE A 96 -2.31 -18.84 6.03
C ILE A 96 -2.17 -20.02 7.01
N LEU A 97 -1.47 -19.78 8.12
CA LEU A 97 -1.10 -20.82 9.08
C LEU A 97 -2.19 -21.03 10.13
N GLU A 98 -2.91 -19.96 10.50
CA GLU A 98 -3.97 -20.01 11.51
C GLU A 98 -4.97 -18.87 11.31
N VAL A 99 -6.27 -19.15 11.51
CA VAL A 99 -7.33 -18.14 11.69
C VAL A 99 -7.99 -18.37 13.06
N ASP A 100 -7.67 -17.53 14.02
CA ASP A 100 -8.13 -17.66 15.40
C ASP A 100 -9.29 -16.68 15.67
N ARG A 101 -10.52 -17.21 15.56
CA ARG A 101 -11.75 -16.44 15.76
C ARG A 101 -11.95 -16.00 17.21
N ALA A 102 -11.43 -16.77 18.17
CA ALA A 102 -11.62 -16.47 19.58
C ALA A 102 -10.74 -15.29 20.01
N ASN A 103 -9.52 -15.22 19.49
CA ASN A 103 -8.58 -14.13 19.78
C ASN A 103 -8.59 -13.01 18.73
N LEU A 104 -9.38 -13.14 17.66
CA LEU A 104 -9.43 -12.19 16.55
C LEU A 104 -8.03 -11.98 15.92
N THR A 105 -7.33 -13.07 15.62
CA THR A 105 -5.99 -13.01 15.01
C THR A 105 -5.85 -13.94 13.81
N MET A 106 -4.85 -13.66 12.97
CA MET A 106 -4.46 -14.52 11.86
C MET A 106 -2.94 -14.64 11.80
N LEU A 107 -2.42 -15.86 11.78
CA LEU A 107 -0.98 -16.10 11.57
C LEU A 107 -0.75 -16.46 10.11
N VAL A 108 0.13 -15.72 9.42
CA VAL A 108 0.38 -15.89 7.99
C VAL A 108 1.87 -15.90 7.67
N GLU A 109 2.22 -16.54 6.56
CA GLU A 109 3.54 -16.39 5.94
C GLU A 109 3.63 -15.06 5.15
N PRO A 110 4.84 -14.49 4.96
CA PRO A 110 5.04 -13.16 4.37
C PRO A 110 4.61 -13.02 2.91
N GLY A 111 4.52 -14.12 2.17
CA GLY A 111 4.13 -14.17 0.76
C GLY A 111 2.62 -14.23 0.53
N VAL A 112 1.80 -14.35 1.58
CA VAL A 112 0.33 -14.26 1.46
C VAL A 112 -0.04 -12.88 0.93
N THR A 113 -0.92 -12.80 -0.08
CA THR A 113 -1.39 -11.51 -0.59
C THR A 113 -2.33 -10.84 0.38
N THR A 114 -2.35 -9.52 0.36
CA THR A 114 -3.25 -8.72 1.22
C THR A 114 -4.72 -9.10 0.98
N LEU A 115 -5.10 -9.30 -0.27
CA LEU A 115 -6.45 -9.75 -0.63
C LEU A 115 -6.78 -11.11 -0.03
N ALA A 116 -5.86 -12.09 -0.06
CA ALA A 116 -6.11 -13.41 0.53
C ALA A 116 -6.32 -13.33 2.05
N VAL A 117 -5.61 -12.45 2.76
CA VAL A 117 -5.88 -12.17 4.18
C VAL A 117 -7.26 -11.56 4.39
N ALA A 118 -7.62 -10.56 3.58
CA ALA A 118 -8.92 -9.90 3.68
C ALA A 118 -10.08 -10.89 3.43
N ASP A 119 -9.97 -11.73 2.41
CA ASP A 119 -10.97 -12.74 2.05
C ASP A 119 -11.09 -13.82 3.15
N ALA A 120 -9.96 -14.30 3.68
CA ALA A 120 -9.96 -15.27 4.77
C ALA A 120 -10.56 -14.71 6.06
N ALA A 121 -10.30 -13.44 6.39
CA ALA A 121 -10.94 -12.78 7.53
C ALA A 121 -12.45 -12.63 7.30
N ALA A 122 -12.87 -12.19 6.11
CA ALA A 122 -14.27 -12.01 5.76
C ALA A 122 -15.07 -13.34 5.81
N ALA A 123 -14.46 -14.45 5.38
CA ALA A 123 -15.08 -15.78 5.41
C ALA A 123 -15.48 -16.24 6.82
N VAL A 124 -14.85 -15.71 7.87
CA VAL A 124 -15.16 -16.03 9.28
C VAL A 124 -15.91 -14.89 10.00
N GLY A 125 -16.40 -13.90 9.26
CA GLY A 125 -17.13 -12.73 9.78
C GLY A 125 -16.25 -11.66 10.41
N LEU A 126 -14.94 -11.71 10.16
CA LEU A 126 -13.95 -10.75 10.64
C LEU A 126 -13.49 -9.84 9.50
N PHE A 127 -12.62 -8.89 9.83
CA PHE A 127 -12.17 -7.86 8.93
C PHE A 127 -10.69 -7.54 9.20
N TYR A 128 -9.92 -7.53 8.12
CA TYR A 128 -8.55 -7.00 8.07
C TYR A 128 -8.61 -5.65 7.32
N PRO A 129 -8.50 -4.51 8.02
CA PRO A 129 -8.74 -3.20 7.42
C PRO A 129 -7.70 -2.70 6.42
N PRO A 130 -6.37 -2.88 6.63
CA PRO A 130 -5.37 -2.35 5.71
C PRO A 130 -5.60 -2.81 4.27
N ASP A 131 -5.66 -1.84 3.36
CA ASP A 131 -6.12 -2.06 1.98
C ASP A 131 -5.33 -1.23 0.94
N PRO A 132 -3.98 -1.37 0.89
CA PRO A 132 -3.14 -0.67 -0.07
C PRO A 132 -3.67 -0.81 -1.50
N GLY A 133 -3.41 0.18 -2.36
CA GLY A 133 -3.86 0.17 -3.75
C GLY A 133 -3.46 -1.10 -4.52
N SER A 134 -2.30 -1.67 -4.15
CA SER A 134 -1.73 -2.90 -4.70
C SER A 134 -2.23 -4.20 -4.04
N MET A 135 -3.24 -4.18 -3.16
CA MET A 135 -3.64 -5.32 -2.31
C MET A 135 -3.85 -6.67 -3.02
N LYS A 136 -4.17 -6.66 -4.32
CA LYS A 136 -4.33 -7.85 -5.15
C LYS A 136 -3.01 -8.60 -5.39
N ILE A 137 -1.88 -7.91 -5.27
CA ILE A 137 -0.54 -8.38 -5.62
C ILE A 137 0.44 -8.19 -4.46
N SER A 138 0.32 -7.13 -3.65
CA SER A 138 1.22 -6.91 -2.52
C SER A 138 1.06 -7.99 -1.45
N THR A 139 2.21 -8.42 -0.91
CA THR A 139 2.28 -9.49 0.09
C THR A 139 2.35 -8.90 1.50
N ILE A 140 1.92 -9.65 2.51
CA ILE A 140 1.90 -9.18 3.90
C ILE A 140 3.30 -8.81 4.39
N GLY A 141 4.33 -9.58 4.04
CA GLY A 141 5.72 -9.25 4.37
C GLY A 141 6.15 -7.90 3.80
N GLY A 142 5.80 -7.62 2.54
CA GLY A 142 6.03 -6.32 1.92
C GLY A 142 5.26 -5.21 2.63
N ASN A 143 3.97 -5.41 2.93
CA ASN A 143 3.18 -4.42 3.64
C ASN A 143 3.76 -4.09 5.03
N VAL A 144 4.28 -5.08 5.74
CA VAL A 144 4.94 -4.89 7.03
C VAL A 144 6.25 -4.14 6.87
N ALA A 145 7.09 -4.54 5.90
CA ALA A 145 8.37 -3.90 5.62
C ALA A 145 8.24 -2.43 5.22
N GLU A 146 7.20 -2.09 4.45
CA GLU A 146 6.88 -0.73 3.99
C GLU A 146 5.91 0.01 4.94
N ASN A 147 5.42 -0.65 6.00
CA ASN A 147 4.35 -0.15 6.86
C ASN A 147 3.15 0.42 6.06
N SER A 148 2.67 -0.32 5.07
CA SER A 148 1.74 0.18 4.06
C SER A 148 0.44 0.70 4.67
N GLY A 149 -0.01 1.84 4.14
CA GLY A 149 -1.35 2.38 4.36
C GLY A 149 -2.37 1.90 3.32
N GLY A 150 -3.42 2.69 3.14
CA GLY A 150 -4.50 2.40 2.20
C GLY A 150 -5.66 3.38 2.36
N LEU A 151 -6.71 3.20 1.58
CA LEU A 151 -7.90 4.08 1.57
C LEU A 151 -8.59 4.13 2.94
N ARG A 152 -8.40 3.07 3.75
CA ARG A 152 -8.98 2.93 5.08
C ARG A 152 -8.11 3.43 6.22
N GLY A 153 -6.94 3.98 5.91
CA GLY A 153 -5.96 4.49 6.87
C GLY A 153 -6.55 5.46 7.89
N LEU A 154 -7.44 6.35 7.43
CA LEU A 154 -8.06 7.39 8.24
C LEU A 154 -8.72 6.90 9.52
N LYS A 155 -9.58 5.89 9.39
CA LYS A 155 -10.34 5.34 10.52
C LYS A 155 -9.59 4.22 11.23
N TYR A 156 -8.92 3.39 10.45
CA TYR A 156 -8.43 2.10 10.94
C TYR A 156 -6.94 2.09 11.24
N GLY A 157 -6.19 3.08 10.79
CA GLY A 157 -4.73 3.07 10.80
C GLY A 157 -4.15 2.22 9.67
N ILE A 158 -2.85 2.02 9.74
CA ILE A 158 -2.02 1.38 8.71
C ILE A 158 -1.53 0.01 9.17
N THR A 159 -0.71 -0.67 8.37
CA THR A 159 -0.26 -2.05 8.65
C THR A 159 0.28 -2.24 10.07
N ARG A 160 1.10 -1.32 10.59
CA ARG A 160 1.60 -1.36 11.98
C ARG A 160 0.51 -1.59 13.02
N ASN A 161 -0.64 -0.95 12.86
CA ASN A 161 -1.75 -1.05 13.82
C ASN A 161 -2.38 -2.46 13.88
N TYR A 162 -2.08 -3.30 12.89
CA TYR A 162 -2.59 -4.66 12.77
C TYR A 162 -1.50 -5.73 12.90
N VAL A 163 -0.25 -5.37 13.21
CA VAL A 163 0.80 -6.35 13.50
C VAL A 163 0.89 -6.58 15.00
N MET A 164 0.62 -7.80 15.44
CA MET A 164 0.72 -8.21 16.85
C MET A 164 2.06 -8.88 17.17
N GLY A 165 2.71 -9.50 16.18
CA GLY A 165 4.02 -10.14 16.34
C GLY A 165 4.61 -10.57 15.01
N LEU A 166 5.93 -10.75 14.99
CA LEU A 166 6.69 -11.16 13.82
C LEU A 166 7.68 -12.26 14.20
N GLU A 167 7.75 -13.32 13.40
CA GLU A 167 8.94 -14.18 13.34
C GLU A 167 9.90 -13.57 12.31
N VAL A 168 11.13 -13.30 12.73
CA VAL A 168 12.15 -12.63 11.91
C VAL A 168 13.45 -13.43 11.98
N VAL A 169 14.10 -13.56 10.83
CA VAL A 169 15.45 -14.10 10.72
C VAL A 169 16.45 -12.95 10.58
N LEU A 170 17.43 -12.89 11.47
CA LEU A 170 18.49 -11.89 11.48
C LEU A 170 19.63 -12.22 10.49
N PRO A 171 20.53 -11.27 10.17
CA PRO A 171 21.63 -11.50 9.23
C PRO A 171 22.60 -12.62 9.62
N ASP A 172 22.73 -12.96 10.89
CA ASP A 172 23.49 -14.12 11.38
C ASP A 172 22.70 -15.44 11.34
N GLY A 173 21.44 -15.38 10.92
CA GLY A 173 20.49 -16.47 10.83
C GLY A 173 19.89 -16.89 12.17
N GLU A 174 20.00 -16.08 13.22
CA GLU A 174 19.17 -16.23 14.42
C GLU A 174 17.70 -15.97 14.08
N VAL A 175 16.79 -16.74 14.70
CA VAL A 175 15.34 -16.60 14.55
C VAL A 175 14.77 -16.09 15.86
N LEU A 176 14.01 -15.00 15.81
CA LEU A 176 13.34 -14.43 16.97
C LEU A 176 11.85 -14.20 16.71
N PHE A 177 11.06 -14.13 17.79
CA PHE A 177 9.64 -13.82 17.73
C PHE A 177 9.31 -12.62 18.63
N THR A 178 8.75 -11.55 18.06
CA THR A 178 8.68 -10.21 18.69
C THR A 178 7.36 -9.85 19.38
N GLY A 179 6.40 -10.77 19.47
CA GLY A 179 5.08 -10.50 20.06
C GLY A 179 4.28 -11.76 20.32
N ASN A 180 2.98 -11.62 20.54
CA ASN A 180 2.07 -12.74 20.81
C ASN A 180 0.61 -12.30 20.61
N LYS A 181 -0.35 -13.15 20.96
CA LYS A 181 -1.79 -12.89 20.80
C LYS A 181 -2.38 -11.98 21.89
N CYS A 182 -1.62 -11.55 22.89
CA CYS A 182 -2.12 -10.65 23.93
C CYS A 182 -2.39 -9.26 23.36
N VAL A 183 -3.61 -8.74 23.56
CA VAL A 183 -3.98 -7.38 23.15
C VAL A 183 -3.18 -6.33 23.91
N LYS A 184 -2.92 -6.56 25.20
CA LYS A 184 -2.04 -5.76 26.02
C LYS A 184 -0.76 -6.54 26.27
N ASP A 185 0.31 -6.14 25.60
CA ASP A 185 1.64 -6.67 25.79
C ASP A 185 2.59 -5.54 26.17
N VAL A 186 3.06 -5.56 27.42
CA VAL A 186 3.94 -4.54 28.01
C VAL A 186 5.17 -5.19 28.65
N ALA A 187 5.47 -6.42 28.26
CA ALA A 187 6.63 -7.16 28.75
C ALA A 187 7.89 -6.76 27.96
N GLY A 188 8.50 -5.63 28.33
CA GLY A 188 9.74 -5.13 27.72
C GLY A 188 9.52 -4.21 26.52
N PHE A 189 10.47 -4.19 25.59
CA PHE A 189 10.43 -3.31 24.43
C PHE A 189 9.54 -3.88 23.32
N SER A 190 8.86 -3.00 22.59
CA SER A 190 8.08 -3.38 21.40
C SER A 190 9.00 -3.65 20.20
N LEU A 191 9.74 -4.76 20.22
CA LEU A 191 10.71 -5.09 19.16
C LEU A 191 10.08 -5.22 17.78
N LYS A 192 8.80 -5.66 17.71
CA LYS A 192 8.07 -5.75 16.43
C LYS A 192 8.07 -4.42 15.68
N ASP A 193 8.01 -3.31 16.41
CA ASP A 193 7.90 -1.97 15.82
C ASP A 193 9.19 -1.51 15.16
N LEU A 194 10.35 -2.10 15.50
CA LEU A 194 11.61 -1.86 14.81
C LEU A 194 11.61 -2.48 13.41
N PHE A 195 10.98 -3.64 13.24
CA PHE A 195 10.93 -4.35 11.95
C PHE A 195 9.82 -3.84 11.02
N VAL A 196 8.71 -3.38 11.57
CA VAL A 196 7.65 -2.72 10.78
C VAL A 196 8.19 -1.41 10.23
N GLY A 197 8.16 -1.24 8.91
CA GLY A 197 8.76 -0.07 8.24
C GLY A 197 10.27 -0.13 8.09
N SER A 198 10.91 -1.28 8.34
CA SER A 198 12.37 -1.43 8.20
C SER A 198 12.84 -1.69 6.77
N GLU A 199 11.92 -1.87 5.82
CA GLU A 199 12.22 -2.16 4.41
C GLU A 199 13.15 -3.39 4.23
N GLY A 200 13.07 -4.35 5.17
CA GLY A 200 13.88 -5.58 5.17
C GLY A 200 15.36 -5.38 5.56
N THR A 201 15.75 -4.18 6.01
CA THR A 201 17.14 -3.83 6.35
C THR A 201 17.62 -4.42 7.68
N LEU A 202 16.69 -4.77 8.58
CA LEU A 202 16.99 -5.32 9.91
C LEU A 202 16.85 -6.84 10.01
N GLY A 203 16.21 -7.48 9.02
CA GLY A 203 15.94 -8.90 9.02
C GLY A 203 14.82 -9.30 8.08
N VAL A 204 14.63 -10.61 7.90
CA VAL A 204 13.66 -11.18 6.96
C VAL A 204 12.50 -11.80 7.74
N MET A 205 11.29 -11.26 7.54
CA MET A 205 10.08 -11.79 8.18
C MET A 205 9.69 -13.14 7.58
N THR A 206 9.36 -14.11 8.43
CA THR A 206 8.93 -15.47 8.03
C THR A 206 7.52 -15.81 8.47
N LYS A 207 7.02 -15.16 9.51
CA LYS A 207 5.62 -15.23 9.96
C LYS A 207 5.17 -13.87 10.47
N VAL A 208 3.91 -13.54 10.21
CA VAL A 208 3.27 -12.31 10.67
C VAL A 208 2.00 -12.68 11.41
N LEU A 209 1.91 -12.31 12.68
CA LEU A 209 0.70 -12.41 13.47
C LEU A 209 -0.09 -11.12 13.33
N LEU A 210 -1.24 -11.21 12.66
CA LEU A 210 -2.12 -10.10 12.35
C LEU A 210 -3.29 -10.02 13.34
N LYS A 211 -3.65 -8.80 13.70
CA LYS A 211 -4.92 -8.47 14.37
C LYS A 211 -6.04 -8.44 13.34
N LEU A 212 -7.19 -8.97 13.72
CA LEU A 212 -8.47 -8.81 13.02
C LEU A 212 -9.45 -8.04 13.90
N ILE A 213 -10.48 -7.48 13.28
CA ILE A 213 -11.59 -6.80 13.98
C ILE A 213 -12.93 -7.30 13.46
N PRO A 214 -14.04 -7.07 14.19
CA PRO A 214 -15.37 -7.35 13.67
C PRO A 214 -15.65 -6.60 12.36
N LYS A 215 -16.32 -7.26 11.42
CA LYS A 215 -16.78 -6.61 10.19
C LYS A 215 -17.82 -5.53 10.52
N PRO A 216 -17.71 -4.30 9.96
CA PRO A 216 -18.74 -3.28 10.12
C PRO A 216 -20.12 -3.77 9.64
N ALA A 217 -21.17 -3.43 10.38
CA ALA A 217 -22.54 -3.89 10.10
C ALA A 217 -23.22 -3.09 8.99
N ALA A 218 -22.83 -1.84 8.79
CA ALA A 218 -23.33 -0.97 7.74
C ALA A 218 -22.20 -0.14 7.14
N LYS A 219 -22.45 0.39 5.93
CA LYS A 219 -21.53 1.24 5.17
C LYS A 219 -22.32 2.14 4.24
N LYS A 220 -21.88 3.38 4.06
CA LYS A 220 -22.40 4.32 3.06
C LYS A 220 -21.28 4.99 2.29
N THR A 221 -21.38 4.92 0.97
CA THR A 221 -20.42 5.51 0.03
C THR A 221 -21.08 6.68 -0.69
N MET A 222 -20.37 7.79 -0.78
CA MET A 222 -20.86 9.06 -1.32
C MET A 222 -19.80 9.68 -2.22
N VAL A 223 -20.23 10.44 -3.21
CA VAL A 223 -19.37 11.22 -4.08
C VAL A 223 -19.86 12.66 -4.08
N ALA A 224 -18.97 13.61 -3.80
CA ALA A 224 -19.23 15.03 -3.93
C ALA A 224 -18.33 15.64 -5.02
N THR A 225 -18.88 16.52 -5.85
CA THR A 225 -18.14 17.22 -6.90
C THR A 225 -18.02 18.70 -6.61
N PHE A 226 -16.91 19.31 -7.00
CA PHE A 226 -16.62 20.71 -6.73
C PHE A 226 -16.08 21.40 -7.99
N SER A 227 -16.42 22.69 -8.14
CA SER A 227 -15.87 23.57 -9.17
C SER A 227 -14.48 24.12 -8.82
N ALA A 228 -13.99 23.84 -7.62
CA ALA A 228 -12.66 24.24 -7.16
C ALA A 228 -12.10 23.22 -6.16
N MET A 229 -10.79 22.94 -6.26
CA MET A 229 -10.12 22.00 -5.36
C MET A 229 -10.07 22.50 -3.91
N ASP A 230 -9.97 23.81 -3.70
CA ASP A 230 -9.96 24.42 -2.36
C ASP A 230 -11.27 24.12 -1.59
N ALA A 231 -12.41 24.07 -2.29
CA ALA A 231 -13.70 23.73 -1.70
C ALA A 231 -13.76 22.25 -1.26
N ALA A 232 -13.18 21.34 -2.04
CA ALA A 232 -13.05 19.94 -1.67
C ALA A 232 -12.12 19.78 -0.44
N ALA A 233 -10.98 20.47 -0.43
CA ALA A 233 -10.04 20.45 0.70
C ALA A 233 -10.64 21.04 1.99
N GLN A 234 -11.43 22.11 1.88
CA GLN A 234 -12.16 22.68 3.02
C GLN A 234 -13.23 21.72 3.54
N THR A 235 -13.96 21.04 2.64
CA THR A 235 -14.94 19.99 3.02
C THR A 235 -14.29 18.90 3.85
N VAL A 236 -13.11 18.43 3.45
CA VAL A 236 -12.33 17.43 4.22
C VAL A 236 -11.99 17.96 5.60
N SER A 237 -11.51 19.20 5.69
CA SER A 237 -11.15 19.83 6.97
C SER A 237 -12.37 19.97 7.89
N ASP A 238 -13.51 20.38 7.36
CA ASP A 238 -14.75 20.57 8.11
C ASP A 238 -15.35 19.23 8.61
N ILE A 239 -15.26 18.16 7.81
CA ILE A 239 -15.70 16.81 8.22
C ILE A 239 -14.90 16.36 9.45
N ILE A 240 -13.57 16.51 9.41
CA ILE A 240 -12.70 16.16 10.54
C ILE A 240 -12.94 17.08 11.73
N ALA A 241 -13.13 18.38 11.52
CA ALA A 241 -13.44 19.35 12.58
C ALA A 241 -14.78 19.07 13.25
N ALA A 242 -15.75 18.52 12.52
CA ALA A 242 -17.01 18.00 13.05
C ALA A 242 -16.86 16.66 13.80
N GLN A 243 -15.62 16.20 14.03
CA GLN A 243 -15.27 14.95 14.73
C GLN A 243 -15.82 13.70 14.04
N ILE A 244 -16.07 13.77 12.74
CA ILE A 244 -16.43 12.61 11.92
C ILE A 244 -15.13 12.03 11.37
N ILE A 245 -14.92 10.73 11.56
CA ILE A 245 -13.77 9.99 11.03
C ILE A 245 -14.26 8.96 10.02
N PRO A 246 -14.44 9.35 8.74
CA PRO A 246 -14.84 8.43 7.69
C PRO A 246 -13.84 7.28 7.54
N CYS A 247 -14.30 6.12 7.07
CA CYS A 247 -13.40 5.04 6.69
C CYS A 247 -12.75 5.26 5.32
N THR A 248 -13.21 6.23 4.52
CA THR A 248 -12.55 6.63 3.28
C THR A 248 -12.84 8.10 3.02
N LEU A 249 -11.80 8.88 2.69
CA LEU A 249 -11.93 10.29 2.37
C LEU A 249 -10.89 10.69 1.32
N GLU A 250 -11.21 10.34 0.08
CA GLU A 250 -10.31 10.32 -1.06
C GLU A 250 -10.68 11.39 -2.07
N PHE A 251 -9.69 11.96 -2.75
CA PHE A 251 -9.97 12.91 -3.83
C PHE A 251 -9.33 12.51 -5.15
N LEU A 252 -9.91 13.05 -6.24
CA LEU A 252 -9.36 13.06 -7.59
C LEU A 252 -9.44 14.50 -8.12
N ASP A 253 -8.36 14.99 -8.72
CA ASP A 253 -8.38 16.24 -9.48
C ASP A 253 -8.94 16.07 -10.90
N ARG A 254 -9.23 17.18 -11.58
CA ARG A 254 -9.73 17.19 -12.96
C ARG A 254 -8.94 16.27 -13.89
N THR A 255 -7.61 16.37 -13.86
CA THR A 255 -6.72 15.55 -14.72
C THR A 255 -6.95 14.07 -14.46
N THR A 256 -7.01 13.67 -13.19
CA THR A 256 -7.17 12.29 -12.78
C THR A 256 -8.58 11.78 -13.05
N ILE A 257 -9.62 12.59 -12.85
CA ILE A 257 -11.02 12.25 -13.15
C ILE A 257 -11.17 11.88 -14.63
N HIS A 258 -10.69 12.73 -15.53
CA HIS A 258 -10.76 12.49 -16.97
C HIS A 258 -10.00 11.22 -17.34
N CYS A 259 -8.79 11.06 -16.79
CA CYS A 259 -7.96 9.90 -17.07
C CYS A 259 -8.59 8.58 -16.59
N VAL A 260 -9.17 8.58 -15.38
CA VAL A 260 -9.85 7.41 -14.81
C VAL A 260 -11.10 7.07 -15.62
N GLU A 261 -11.89 8.07 -16.01
CA GLU A 261 -13.11 7.81 -16.79
C GLU A 261 -12.80 7.26 -18.19
N ASP A 262 -11.78 7.79 -18.87
CA ASP A 262 -11.33 7.28 -20.16
C ASP A 262 -10.90 5.80 -20.10
N PHE A 263 -10.39 5.35 -18.94
CA PHE A 263 -9.99 3.96 -18.71
C PHE A 263 -11.13 3.07 -18.21
N ALA A 264 -11.72 3.43 -17.09
CA ALA A 264 -12.62 2.59 -16.31
C ALA A 264 -14.09 2.72 -16.73
N LYS A 265 -14.47 3.86 -17.36
CA LYS A 265 -15.81 4.14 -17.87
C LYS A 265 -16.92 3.88 -16.84
N VAL A 266 -16.70 4.38 -15.62
CA VAL A 266 -17.60 4.13 -14.48
C VAL A 266 -18.68 5.20 -14.34
N GLY A 267 -18.67 6.22 -15.20
CA GLY A 267 -19.59 7.36 -15.15
C GLY A 267 -19.16 8.44 -14.14
N LEU A 268 -17.87 8.75 -14.06
CA LEU A 268 -17.39 9.90 -13.30
C LEU A 268 -17.83 11.22 -13.99
N PRO A 269 -18.23 12.24 -13.21
CA PRO A 269 -18.60 13.54 -13.74
C PRO A 269 -17.36 14.28 -14.25
N LEU A 270 -17.34 14.58 -15.56
CA LEU A 270 -16.20 15.24 -16.22
C LEU A 270 -16.21 16.77 -16.09
N ASP A 271 -17.34 17.35 -15.71
CA ASP A 271 -17.52 18.79 -15.57
C ASP A 271 -17.32 19.24 -14.12
N CYS A 272 -16.15 18.91 -13.55
CA CYS A 272 -15.75 19.34 -12.21
C CYS A 272 -14.22 19.45 -12.10
N GLU A 273 -13.76 20.26 -11.13
CA GLU A 273 -12.33 20.43 -10.85
C GLU A 273 -11.81 19.45 -9.79
N ALA A 274 -12.72 18.97 -8.93
CA ALA A 274 -12.42 17.98 -7.91
C ALA A 274 -13.60 17.07 -7.64
N LEU A 275 -13.28 15.81 -7.33
CA LEU A 275 -14.22 14.79 -6.87
C LEU A 275 -13.74 14.25 -5.53
N LEU A 276 -14.62 14.23 -4.54
CA LEU A 276 -14.37 13.67 -3.22
C LEU A 276 -15.20 12.38 -3.05
N LEU A 277 -14.53 11.25 -2.94
CA LEU A 277 -15.10 9.96 -2.58
C LEU A 277 -15.06 9.83 -1.05
N MET A 278 -16.22 9.69 -0.44
CA MET A 278 -16.39 9.64 1.00
C MET A 278 -17.08 8.35 1.41
N GLU A 279 -16.60 7.67 2.44
CA GLU A 279 -17.23 6.45 2.96
C GLU A 279 -17.22 6.46 4.49
N THR A 280 -18.36 6.15 5.10
CA THR A 280 -18.43 5.81 6.52
C THR A 280 -18.97 4.39 6.69
N ASP A 281 -18.51 3.69 7.72
CA ASP A 281 -18.92 2.35 8.10
C ASP A 281 -19.10 2.21 9.62
N GLY A 282 -19.73 1.13 10.05
CA GLY A 282 -19.87 0.81 11.48
C GLY A 282 -21.29 0.41 11.85
N HIS A 283 -21.80 0.97 12.94
CA HIS A 283 -23.17 0.72 13.38
C HIS A 283 -24.16 1.45 12.46
N PRO A 284 -25.28 0.84 12.03
CA PRO A 284 -26.22 1.44 11.09
C PRO A 284 -26.65 2.87 11.46
N ALA A 285 -27.04 3.11 12.71
CA ALA A 285 -27.46 4.44 13.15
C ALA A 285 -26.34 5.51 13.06
N ALA A 286 -25.09 5.14 13.35
CA ALA A 286 -23.95 6.06 13.24
C ALA A 286 -23.62 6.37 11.78
N VAL A 287 -23.64 5.35 10.93
CA VAL A 287 -23.43 5.49 9.47
C VAL A 287 -24.47 6.41 8.85
N GLU A 288 -25.74 6.31 9.24
CA GLU A 288 -26.80 7.20 8.77
C GLU A 288 -26.57 8.66 9.19
N ASP A 289 -26.28 8.90 10.47
CA ASP A 289 -26.05 10.24 11.03
C ASP A 289 -24.79 10.91 10.44
N GLU A 290 -23.68 10.18 10.38
CA GLU A 290 -22.42 10.66 9.81
C GLU A 290 -22.58 10.96 8.32
N ALA A 291 -23.21 10.07 7.54
CA ALA A 291 -23.44 10.30 6.12
C ALA A 291 -24.30 11.56 5.87
N ALA A 292 -25.36 11.76 6.65
CA ALA A 292 -26.20 12.95 6.54
C ALA A 292 -25.39 14.24 6.79
N LYS A 293 -24.59 14.27 7.87
CA LYS A 293 -23.73 15.41 8.20
C LYS A 293 -22.65 15.67 7.14
N MET A 294 -22.04 14.62 6.60
CA MET A 294 -21.04 14.75 5.53
C MET A 294 -21.65 15.35 4.26
N VAL A 295 -22.89 14.97 3.90
CA VAL A 295 -23.63 15.58 2.78
C VAL A 295 -23.91 17.06 3.04
N GLU A 296 -24.34 17.42 4.26
CA GLU A 296 -24.57 18.82 4.64
C GLU A 296 -23.29 19.67 4.55
N LEU A 297 -22.17 19.15 5.06
CA LEU A 297 -20.87 19.83 5.02
C LEU A 297 -20.35 20.01 3.60
N ALA A 298 -20.50 19.00 2.74
CA ALA A 298 -20.15 19.12 1.33
C ALA A 298 -20.98 20.22 0.63
N LYS A 299 -22.31 20.24 0.85
CA LYS A 299 -23.19 21.29 0.31
C LYS A 299 -22.85 22.68 0.84
N LYS A 300 -22.59 22.80 2.15
CA LYS A 300 -22.17 24.06 2.78
C LYS A 300 -20.89 24.62 2.18
N ASN A 301 -19.97 23.74 1.78
CA ASN A 301 -18.72 24.10 1.12
C ASN A 301 -18.82 24.23 -0.41
N GLY A 302 -20.04 24.27 -0.96
CA GLY A 302 -20.25 24.54 -2.38
C GLY A 302 -20.12 23.33 -3.29
N ALA A 303 -20.37 22.11 -2.81
CA ALA A 303 -20.50 20.94 -3.67
C ALA A 303 -21.60 21.17 -4.73
N MET A 304 -21.27 20.91 -5.99
CA MET A 304 -22.21 21.04 -7.12
C MET A 304 -23.24 19.91 -7.11
N GLU A 305 -22.77 18.70 -6.80
CA GLU A 305 -23.59 17.51 -6.63
C GLU A 305 -23.04 16.69 -5.48
N VAL A 306 -23.93 16.04 -4.72
CA VAL A 306 -23.57 14.98 -3.77
C VAL A 306 -24.45 13.77 -4.05
N ARG A 307 -23.84 12.68 -4.52
CA ARG A 307 -24.51 11.42 -4.85
C ARG A 307 -24.18 10.36 -3.82
N ILE A 308 -25.21 9.74 -3.25
CA ILE A 308 -25.07 8.55 -2.40
C ILE A 308 -25.19 7.32 -3.30
N ALA A 309 -24.28 6.36 -3.17
CA ALA A 309 -24.37 5.10 -3.91
C ALA A 309 -25.65 4.34 -3.51
N LYS A 310 -26.38 3.83 -4.50
CA LYS A 310 -27.67 3.17 -4.27
C LYS A 310 -27.53 1.76 -3.66
N ASP A 311 -26.41 1.11 -3.94
CA ASP A 311 -26.12 -0.26 -3.55
C ASP A 311 -24.59 -0.49 -3.46
N GLU A 312 -24.22 -1.67 -2.95
CA GLU A 312 -22.81 -2.07 -2.81
C GLU A 312 -22.09 -2.19 -4.16
N ALA A 313 -22.81 -2.53 -5.24
CA ALA A 313 -22.22 -2.65 -6.57
C ALA A 313 -21.79 -1.28 -7.12
N GLU A 314 -22.62 -0.24 -6.95
CA GLU A 314 -22.27 1.13 -7.30
C GLU A 314 -21.12 1.66 -6.42
N ALA A 315 -21.17 1.41 -5.11
CA ALA A 315 -20.08 1.76 -4.20
C ALA A 315 -18.74 1.14 -4.63
N ASN A 316 -18.74 -0.15 -4.99
CA ASN A 316 -17.55 -0.86 -5.44
C ASN A 316 -17.01 -0.32 -6.77
N LYS A 317 -17.89 0.11 -7.70
CA LYS A 317 -17.46 0.78 -8.95
C LYS A 317 -16.73 2.10 -8.67
N LEU A 318 -17.26 2.91 -7.77
CA LEU A 318 -16.65 4.18 -7.36
C LEU A 318 -15.29 3.98 -6.69
N ALA A 319 -15.21 3.02 -5.76
CA ALA A 319 -13.94 2.68 -5.12
C ALA A 319 -12.92 2.11 -6.11
N ALA A 320 -13.35 1.27 -7.06
CA ALA A 320 -12.49 0.75 -8.11
C ALA A 320 -11.92 1.86 -9.00
N ALA A 321 -12.73 2.87 -9.34
CA ALA A 321 -12.29 4.04 -10.09
C ALA A 321 -11.15 4.78 -9.36
N ARG A 322 -11.32 5.05 -8.05
CA ARG A 322 -10.28 5.66 -7.21
C ARG A 322 -9.01 4.81 -7.14
N ARG A 323 -9.12 3.49 -6.97
CA ARG A 323 -7.96 2.57 -6.96
C ARG A 323 -7.23 2.51 -8.31
N SER A 324 -7.94 2.75 -9.41
CA SER A 324 -7.36 2.72 -10.75
C SER A 324 -6.61 4.00 -11.14
N ALA A 325 -6.66 5.06 -10.33
CA ALA A 325 -6.08 6.37 -10.64
C ALA A 325 -4.63 6.32 -11.12
N PHE A 326 -3.76 5.65 -10.37
CA PHE A 326 -2.34 5.53 -10.74
C PHE A 326 -2.17 4.77 -12.06
N SER A 327 -2.81 3.60 -12.20
CA SER A 327 -2.74 2.79 -13.41
C SER A 327 -3.33 3.50 -14.64
N ALA A 328 -4.37 4.32 -14.45
CA ALA A 328 -4.93 5.14 -15.51
C ALA A 328 -3.93 6.20 -15.96
N LEU A 329 -3.36 6.96 -15.02
CA LEU A 329 -2.35 7.99 -15.30
C LEU A 329 -1.11 7.41 -15.99
N ALA A 330 -0.66 6.22 -15.56
CA ALA A 330 0.47 5.51 -16.14
C ALA A 330 0.30 5.11 -17.62
N ARG A 331 -0.93 5.20 -18.17
CA ARG A 331 -1.19 4.97 -19.60
C ARG A 331 -0.98 6.21 -20.48
N LEU A 332 -0.92 7.39 -19.86
CA LEU A 332 -0.84 8.66 -20.59
C LEU A 332 0.58 9.02 -21.03
N ALA A 333 1.60 8.48 -20.36
CA ALA A 333 3.00 8.77 -20.63
C ALA A 333 3.87 7.53 -20.37
N PRO A 334 5.00 7.38 -21.07
CA PRO A 334 5.87 6.21 -20.94
C PRO A 334 6.52 6.10 -19.56
N THR A 335 6.72 7.23 -18.87
CA THR A 335 7.28 7.28 -17.52
C THR A 335 6.34 8.05 -16.61
N THR A 336 6.02 7.47 -15.45
CA THR A 336 5.12 8.08 -14.47
C THR A 336 5.80 8.08 -13.12
N ILE A 337 6.08 9.27 -12.59
CA ILE A 337 6.71 9.45 -11.29
C ILE A 337 5.60 9.84 -10.31
N LEU A 338 5.30 8.96 -9.37
CA LEU A 338 4.39 9.25 -8.27
C LEU A 338 5.20 9.73 -7.08
N GLU A 339 4.93 10.95 -6.64
CA GLU A 339 5.40 11.43 -5.35
C GLU A 339 4.39 11.04 -4.27
N ASP A 340 4.87 10.74 -3.07
CA ASP A 340 4.03 10.42 -1.91
C ASP A 340 4.31 11.40 -0.78
N ALA A 341 3.46 12.41 -0.64
CA ALA A 341 3.71 13.54 0.25
C ALA A 341 2.60 13.70 1.29
N THR A 342 3.00 13.87 2.55
CA THR A 342 2.07 14.05 3.68
C THR A 342 2.30 15.38 4.37
N VAL A 343 1.22 16.11 4.63
CA VAL A 343 1.20 17.37 5.39
C VAL A 343 0.17 17.27 6.52
N PRO A 344 0.27 18.08 7.59
CA PRO A 344 -0.85 18.23 8.52
C PRO A 344 -2.14 18.55 7.77
N ARG A 345 -3.29 18.01 8.21
CA ARG A 345 -4.60 18.19 7.53
C ARG A 345 -4.92 19.67 7.27
N SER A 346 -4.54 20.56 8.20
CA SER A 346 -4.70 22.01 8.06
C SER A 346 -3.93 22.64 6.91
N GLU A 347 -2.89 21.99 6.39
CA GLU A 347 -2.04 22.47 5.30
C GLU A 347 -2.40 21.85 3.93
N LEU A 348 -3.39 20.95 3.86
CA LEU A 348 -3.78 20.25 2.62
C LEU A 348 -4.09 21.21 1.47
N ALA A 349 -4.95 22.21 1.71
CA ALA A 349 -5.33 23.18 0.69
C ALA A 349 -4.11 23.97 0.18
N LYS A 350 -3.16 24.29 1.06
CA LYS A 350 -1.92 24.96 0.69
C LYS A 350 -1.00 24.06 -0.14
N MET A 351 -0.89 22.78 0.22
CA MET A 351 -0.09 21.80 -0.53
C MET A 351 -0.64 21.58 -1.94
N VAL A 352 -1.96 21.44 -2.08
CA VAL A 352 -2.65 21.39 -3.38
C VAL A 352 -2.31 22.61 -4.25
N ARG A 353 -2.47 23.83 -3.71
CA ARG A 353 -2.15 25.06 -4.45
C ARG A 353 -0.68 25.12 -4.84
N PHE A 354 0.22 24.68 -3.95
CA PHE A 354 1.64 24.61 -4.23
C PHE A 354 1.95 23.66 -5.40
N VAL A 355 1.39 22.45 -5.40
CA VAL A 355 1.54 21.48 -6.50
C VAL A 355 1.07 22.08 -7.83
N ALA A 356 -0.09 22.74 -7.85
CA ALA A 356 -0.61 23.41 -9.06
C ALA A 356 0.32 24.53 -9.57
N VAL A 357 0.87 25.35 -8.68
CA VAL A 357 1.83 26.41 -9.03
C VAL A 357 3.12 25.82 -9.60
N ILE A 358 3.66 24.77 -8.99
CA ILE A 358 4.87 24.08 -9.45
C ILE A 358 4.64 23.42 -10.81
N ALA A 359 3.53 22.72 -11.00
CA ALA A 359 3.14 22.12 -12.27
C ALA A 359 3.10 23.17 -13.40
N LYS A 360 2.52 24.35 -13.14
CA LYS A 360 2.48 25.46 -14.10
C LYS A 360 3.86 26.05 -14.36
N LYS A 361 4.66 26.30 -13.31
CA LYS A 361 6.02 26.87 -13.42
C LYS A 361 6.91 26.06 -14.34
N TYR A 362 6.86 24.73 -14.24
CA TYR A 362 7.67 23.82 -15.05
C TYR A 362 6.93 23.26 -16.28
N ASN A 363 5.74 23.76 -16.57
CA ASN A 363 4.89 23.31 -17.68
C ASN A 363 4.77 21.78 -17.75
N ARG A 364 4.47 21.15 -16.61
CA ARG A 364 4.33 19.69 -16.47
C ARG A 364 2.86 19.32 -16.28
N ARG A 365 2.45 18.21 -16.90
CA ARG A 365 1.14 17.62 -16.66
C ARG A 365 1.21 16.76 -15.41
N VAL A 366 0.46 17.16 -14.38
CA VAL A 366 0.38 16.46 -13.09
C VAL A 366 -1.06 16.03 -12.86
N GLY A 367 -1.24 14.77 -12.50
CA GLY A 367 -2.49 14.28 -11.92
C GLY A 367 -2.30 14.15 -10.41
N THR A 368 -3.24 14.67 -9.63
CA THR A 368 -3.19 14.60 -8.17
C THR A 368 -4.42 13.89 -7.63
N PHE A 369 -4.17 12.89 -6.81
CA PHE A 369 -5.16 12.15 -6.04
C PHE A 369 -4.56 11.82 -4.68
N GLY A 370 -5.35 11.32 -3.73
CA GLY A 370 -4.77 10.91 -2.45
C GLY A 370 -5.76 10.73 -1.31
N HIS A 371 -5.18 10.28 -0.21
CA HIS A 371 -5.82 10.06 1.09
C HIS A 371 -5.95 11.38 1.83
N MET A 372 -6.85 12.24 1.34
CA MET A 372 -7.02 13.60 1.84
C MET A 372 -7.36 13.63 3.33
N GLY A 373 -8.12 12.65 3.82
CA GLY A 373 -8.38 12.51 5.25
C GLY A 373 -7.12 12.39 6.12
N ASP A 374 -6.02 11.89 5.58
CA ASP A 374 -4.80 11.61 6.34
C ASP A 374 -3.71 12.66 6.11
N GLY A 375 -4.02 13.68 5.30
CA GLY A 375 -3.05 14.70 4.91
C GLY A 375 -2.13 14.27 3.76
N ASN A 376 -2.42 13.13 3.12
CA ASN A 376 -1.53 12.50 2.16
C ASN A 376 -2.01 12.71 0.70
N LEU A 377 -1.08 13.09 -0.17
CA LEU A 377 -1.31 13.38 -1.58
C LEU A 377 -0.30 12.65 -2.46
N HIS A 378 -0.75 12.31 -3.67
CA HIS A 378 0.07 11.68 -4.70
C HIS A 378 0.18 12.54 -5.97
N PRO A 379 0.93 13.65 -5.95
CA PRO A 379 1.29 14.35 -7.18
C PRO A 379 2.00 13.40 -8.14
N THR A 380 1.37 13.12 -9.27
CA THR A 380 1.84 12.13 -10.23
C THR A 380 2.25 12.85 -11.52
N PHE A 381 3.55 12.87 -11.79
CA PHE A 381 4.16 13.54 -12.92
C PHE A 381 4.22 12.61 -14.12
N LEU A 382 3.64 13.06 -15.24
CA LEU A 382 3.62 12.35 -16.51
C LEU A 382 4.81 12.83 -17.36
N THR A 383 5.78 11.95 -17.59
CA THR A 383 7.06 12.29 -18.24
C THR A 383 7.55 11.18 -19.17
N ASP A 384 8.75 11.37 -19.70
CA ASP A 384 9.44 10.43 -20.57
C ASP A 384 10.91 10.39 -20.16
N GLU A 385 11.37 9.25 -19.65
CA GLU A 385 12.76 9.05 -19.22
C GLU A 385 13.78 9.31 -20.34
N ARG A 386 13.36 9.22 -21.60
CA ARG A 386 14.19 9.54 -22.78
C ARG A 386 14.42 11.04 -22.94
N ASN A 387 13.66 11.88 -22.25
CA ASN A 387 13.80 13.33 -22.24
C ASN A 387 14.43 13.81 -20.93
N HIS A 388 15.75 13.83 -20.88
CA HIS A 388 16.55 14.17 -19.69
C HIS A 388 16.37 15.60 -19.18
N ALA A 389 15.78 16.50 -19.97
CA ALA A 389 15.45 17.85 -19.51
C ALA A 389 14.05 17.95 -18.87
N ALA A 390 13.20 16.94 -19.13
CA ALA A 390 11.85 16.82 -18.58
C ALA A 390 11.79 15.93 -17.34
N MET A 391 12.66 14.92 -17.26
CA MET A 391 13.08 14.27 -16.01
C MET A 391 13.86 15.25 -15.15
#